data_AF-A0A5T5FI16-F1
#
_entry.id   AF-A0A5T5FI16-F1
#
_cell.length_a   1.000
_cell.length_b   1.000
_cell.length_c   1.000
_cell.angle_alpha   90.00
_cell.angle_beta   90.00
_cell.angle_gamma   90.00
#
_symmetry.space_group_name_H-M   'P 1'
#
loop_
_entity.id
_entity.type
_entity.pdbx_description
1 polymer ?
#
loop_
_entity_poly.entity_id
_entity_poly.type
_entity_poly.pdbx_seq_one_letter_code
_entity_poly.pdbx_strand_id
1 'polypeptide(L)'
;MKASRSVLLCFCLLMLTGMRDPFRPPEDRCRIAELSQWRYQGAVRKGERWTGILKDSQQKWRRVEEGQTLENGWTIVHLTAEALTLTTGKNCAPPQWRWLR
;
A
#
# COMPACT_ATOMS: atom_id res chain seq x y z
N MET A 1 -11.19 31.86 -33.55
CA MET A 1 -11.65 30.63 -34.24
C MET A 1 -12.96 30.19 -33.59
N LYS A 2 -14.11 30.26 -34.28
CA LYS A 2 -15.39 29.78 -33.72
C LYS A 2 -15.38 28.25 -33.77
N ALA A 3 -15.14 27.59 -32.64
CA ALA A 3 -15.26 26.14 -32.57
C ALA A 3 -16.71 25.74 -32.87
N SER A 4 -16.91 24.98 -33.93
CA SER A 4 -18.23 24.43 -34.27
C SER A 4 -18.72 23.54 -33.13
N ARG A 5 -20.00 23.64 -32.77
CA ARG A 5 -20.66 22.75 -31.79
C ARG A 5 -20.36 21.28 -32.06
N SER A 6 -20.24 20.89 -33.34
CA SER A 6 -19.92 19.53 -33.77
C SER A 6 -18.51 19.09 -33.37
N VAL A 7 -17.53 20.01 -33.42
CA VAL A 7 -16.15 19.72 -32.99
C VAL A 7 -16.11 19.53 -31.47
N LEU A 8 -16.85 20.36 -30.73
CA LEU A 8 -16.96 20.23 -29.28
C LEU A 8 -17.60 18.89 -28.88
N LEU A 9 -18.69 18.51 -29.56
CA LEU A 9 -19.38 17.22 -29.36
C LEU A 9 -18.48 16.03 -29.65
N CYS A 10 -17.72 16.07 -30.75
CA CYS A 10 -16.78 15.01 -31.11
C CYS A 10 -15.66 14.86 -30.07
N PHE A 11 -15.14 15.98 -29.56
CA PHE A 11 -14.14 15.97 -28.50
C PHE A 11 -14.69 15.40 -27.18
N CYS A 12 -15.91 15.78 -26.78
CA CYS A 12 -16.57 15.22 -25.60
C CYS A 12 -16.76 13.69 -25.73
N LEU A 13 -17.18 13.20 -26.90
CA LEU A 13 -17.35 11.78 -27.16
C LEU A 13 -16.02 11.01 -27.07
N LEU A 14 -14.93 11.56 -27.59
CA LEU A 14 -13.59 10.95 -27.48
C LEU A 14 -13.10 10.87 -26.03
N MET A 15 -13.36 11.90 -25.22
CA MET A 15 -13.01 11.90 -23.80
C MET A 15 -13.88 10.94 -22.97
N LEU A 16 -15.17 10.80 -23.33
CA LEU A 16 -16.12 9.90 -22.65
C LEU A 16 -15.96 8.43 -23.04
N THR A 17 -15.43 8.13 -24.23
CA THR A 17 -15.24 6.77 -24.76
C THR A 17 -13.82 6.25 -24.63
N GLY A 18 -12.95 6.98 -23.93
CA GLY A 18 -11.61 6.49 -23.57
C GLY A 18 -11.70 5.21 -22.76
N MET A 19 -11.59 4.06 -23.41
CA MET A 19 -11.50 2.77 -22.74
C MET A 19 -10.25 2.77 -21.86
N ARG A 20 -10.41 2.32 -20.60
CA ARG A 20 -9.24 2.04 -19.75
C ARG A 20 -8.34 1.07 -20.51
N ASP A 21 -7.05 1.35 -20.52
CA ASP A 21 -6.03 0.41 -20.99
C ASP A 21 -6.25 -0.95 -20.29
N PRO A 22 -6.66 -2.01 -21.02
CA PRO A 22 -6.97 -3.31 -20.42
C PRO A 22 -5.76 -3.98 -19.76
N PHE A 23 -4.55 -3.55 -20.10
CA PHE A 23 -3.31 -4.08 -19.53
C PHE A 23 -2.82 -3.29 -18.32
N ARG A 24 -3.41 -2.12 -18.03
CA ARG A 24 -3.07 -1.37 -16.82
C ARG A 24 -3.76 -1.99 -15.61
N PRO A 25 -2.99 -2.32 -14.55
CA PRO A 25 -3.57 -2.84 -13.33
C PRO A 25 -4.56 -1.83 -12.72
N PRO A 26 -5.53 -2.29 -11.93
CA PRO A 26 -6.34 -1.45 -11.06
C PRO A 26 -5.48 -0.53 -10.19
N GLU A 27 -6.02 0.62 -9.80
CA GLU A 27 -5.32 1.48 -8.85
C GLU A 27 -5.18 0.75 -7.51
N ASP A 28 -3.95 0.67 -6.99
CA ASP A 28 -3.66 -0.01 -5.74
C ASP A 28 -3.93 0.90 -4.53
N ARG A 29 -5.21 1.09 -4.22
CA ARG A 29 -5.66 1.92 -3.09
C ARG A 29 -5.16 1.43 -1.74
N CYS A 30 -4.95 0.12 -1.62
CA CYS A 30 -4.51 -0.55 -0.40
C CYS A 30 -2.98 -0.65 -0.29
N ARG A 31 -2.27 -0.22 -1.34
CA ARG A 31 -0.82 -0.28 -1.47
C ARG A 31 -0.27 -1.70 -1.27
N ILE A 32 -1.02 -2.73 -1.63
CA ILE A 32 -0.62 -4.14 -1.49
C ILE A 32 0.64 -4.45 -2.31
N ALA A 33 0.80 -3.83 -3.48
CA ALA A 33 2.01 -3.96 -4.29
C ALA A 33 3.23 -3.43 -3.55
N GLU A 34 3.12 -2.28 -2.88
CA GLU A 34 4.19 -1.73 -2.03
C GLU A 34 4.47 -2.68 -0.86
N LEU A 35 3.43 -3.17 -0.19
CA LEU A 35 3.51 -4.08 0.95
C LEU A 35 4.28 -5.37 0.63
N SER A 36 4.08 -5.92 -0.57
CA SER A 36 4.76 -7.15 -1.02
C SER A 36 6.29 -7.00 -1.15
N GLN A 37 6.78 -5.78 -1.32
CA GLN A 37 8.20 -5.47 -1.50
C GLN A 37 8.92 -5.24 -0.17
N TRP A 38 8.19 -4.97 0.91
CA TRP A 38 8.76 -4.79 2.23
C TRP A 38 9.19 -6.14 2.82
N ARG A 39 10.22 -6.10 3.67
CA ARG A 39 10.76 -7.30 4.33
C ARG A 39 10.91 -7.07 5.82
N TYR A 40 10.44 -8.03 6.60
CA TYR A 40 10.66 -8.11 8.03
C TYR A 40 12.00 -8.77 8.32
N GLN A 41 12.83 -8.12 9.13
CA GLN A 41 14.23 -8.51 9.37
C GLN A 41 14.45 -9.06 10.78
N GLY A 42 13.38 -9.11 11.59
CA GLY A 42 13.40 -9.52 12.99
C GLY A 42 12.97 -8.39 13.91
N ALA A 43 13.01 -8.66 15.21
CA ALA A 43 12.68 -7.69 16.24
C ALA A 43 13.69 -7.76 17.40
N VAL A 44 13.79 -6.66 18.12
CA VAL A 44 14.60 -6.52 19.34
C VAL A 44 13.66 -6.30 20.51
N ARG A 45 13.89 -6.99 21.63
CA ARG A 45 13.11 -6.82 22.85
C ARG A 45 13.87 -5.97 23.87
N LYS A 46 13.20 -4.94 24.42
CA LYS A 46 13.69 -4.15 25.55
C LYS A 46 12.65 -4.20 26.67
N GLY A 47 12.93 -4.98 27.72
CA GLY A 47 11.94 -5.28 28.77
C GLY A 47 10.77 -6.07 28.18
N GLU A 48 9.56 -5.53 28.26
CA GLU A 48 8.35 -6.15 27.68
C GLU A 48 8.02 -5.63 26.28
N ARG A 49 8.73 -4.61 25.77
CA ARG A 49 8.44 -4.01 24.47
C ARG A 49 9.27 -4.63 23.37
N TRP A 50 8.59 -5.01 22.28
CA TRP A 50 9.22 -5.40 21.02
C TRP A 50 9.34 -4.21 20.08
N THR A 51 10.49 -4.08 19.43
CA THR A 51 10.72 -3.15 18.32
C THR A 51 11.06 -3.96 17.07
N GLY A 52 10.19 -3.91 16.07
CA GLY A 52 10.33 -4.60 14.80
C GLY A 52 11.24 -3.82 13.86
N ILE A 53 12.02 -4.56 13.06
CA ILE A 53 12.91 -3.99 12.06
C ILE A 53 12.38 -4.38 10.68
N LEU A 54 11.99 -3.36 9.92
CA LEU A 54 11.50 -3.48 8.56
C LEU A 54 12.48 -2.85 7.59
N LYS A 55 12.54 -3.41 6.39
CA LYS A 55 13.19 -2.80 5.23
C LYS A 55 12.12 -2.51 4.19
N ASP A 56 11.95 -1.25 3.82
CA ASP A 56 10.93 -0.84 2.85
C ASP A 56 11.35 -1.14 1.39
N SER A 57 10.47 -0.82 0.45
CA SER A 57 10.73 -0.99 -1.00
C SER A 57 11.97 -0.22 -1.49
N GLN A 58 12.33 0.89 -0.84
CA GLN A 58 13.51 1.70 -1.15
C GLN A 58 14.77 1.23 -0.42
N GLN A 59 14.73 0.04 0.20
CA GLN A 59 15.83 -0.49 1.01
C GLN A 59 16.13 0.33 2.27
N LYS A 60 15.23 1.22 2.70
CA LYS A 60 15.40 2.03 3.90
C LYS A 60 14.93 1.27 5.13
N TRP A 61 15.74 1.35 6.19
CA TRP A 61 15.46 0.74 7.48
C TRP A 61 14.39 1.53 8.23
N ARG A 62 13.41 0.81 8.78
CA ARG A 62 12.34 1.37 9.61
C ARG A 62 12.20 0.55 10.88
N ARG A 63 12.09 1.25 12.00
CA ARG A 63 11.79 0.67 13.31
C ARG A 63 10.31 0.86 13.57
N VAL A 64 9.64 -0.22 13.99
CA VAL A 64 8.21 -0.17 14.25
C VAL A 64 7.84 -0.81 15.58
N GLU A 65 6.73 -0.37 16.15
CA GLU A 65 6.18 -0.90 17.39
C GLU A 65 4.72 -1.34 17.19
N GLU A 66 4.23 -2.22 18.06
CA GLU A 66 2.84 -2.65 18.05
C GLU A 66 1.91 -1.45 18.33
N GLY A 67 0.83 -1.33 17.55
CA GLY A 67 -0.09 -0.18 17.56
C GLY A 67 0.35 1.00 16.69
N GLN A 68 1.57 1.01 16.15
CA GLN A 68 2.02 2.11 15.29
C GLN A 68 1.30 2.07 13.94
N THR A 69 0.81 3.24 13.50
CA THR A 69 0.30 3.46 12.14
C THR A 69 1.36 4.13 11.28
N LEU A 70 1.65 3.56 10.12
CA LEU A 70 2.62 4.03 9.13
C LEU A 70 2.00 5.12 8.23
N GLU A 71 2.83 5.89 7.55
CA GLU A 71 2.42 6.99 6.64
C GLU A 71 1.49 6.53 5.50
N ASN A 72 1.59 5.25 5.12
CA ASN A 72 0.76 4.62 4.10
C ASN A 72 -0.58 4.08 4.63
N GLY A 73 -0.88 4.27 5.92
CA GLY A 73 -2.15 3.92 6.55
C GLY A 73 -2.20 2.50 7.12
N TRP A 74 -1.11 1.73 7.07
CA TRP A 74 -1.05 0.40 7.69
C TRP A 74 -0.78 0.50 9.19
N THR A 75 -1.40 -0.37 9.98
CA THR A 75 -1.20 -0.40 11.44
C THR A 75 -0.61 -1.73 11.87
N ILE A 76 0.51 -1.69 12.60
CA ILE A 76 1.15 -2.89 13.16
C ILE A 76 0.26 -3.41 14.30
N VAL A 77 -0.19 -4.66 14.19
CA VAL A 77 -1.11 -5.25 15.17
C VAL A 77 -0.47 -6.28 16.07
N HIS A 78 0.53 -7.02 15.58
CA HIS A 78 1.27 -7.98 16.38
C HIS A 78 2.72 -8.05 15.93
N LEU A 79 3.61 -8.13 16.92
CA LEU A 79 5.04 -8.16 16.70
C LEU A 79 5.70 -9.22 17.60
N THR A 80 6.39 -10.15 16.97
CA THR A 80 7.19 -11.19 17.65
C THR A 80 8.62 -11.17 17.12
N ALA A 81 9.47 -12.12 17.51
CA ALA A 81 10.81 -12.26 16.94
C ALA A 81 10.81 -12.83 15.51
N GLU A 82 9.78 -13.61 15.15
CA GLU A 82 9.72 -14.41 13.91
C GLU A 82 8.71 -13.87 12.91
N ALA A 83 7.69 -13.17 13.39
CA ALA A 83 6.60 -12.68 12.58
C ALA A 83 6.18 -11.26 12.97
N LEU A 84 5.79 -10.49 11.95
CA LEU A 84 5.12 -9.21 12.09
C LEU A 84 3.79 -9.27 11.35
N THR A 85 2.72 -8.85 12.02
CA THR A 85 1.38 -8.76 11.43
C THR A 85 0.91 -7.31 11.44
N LEU A 86 0.34 -6.87 10.33
CA LEU A 86 -0.29 -5.55 10.21
C LEU A 86 -1.69 -5.65 9.59
N THR A 87 -2.44 -4.56 9.71
CA THR A 87 -3.72 -4.36 9.03
C THR A 87 -3.54 -3.40 7.86
N THR A 88 -4.13 -3.73 6.72
CA THR A 88 -3.98 -2.98 5.46
C THR A 88 -5.01 -1.88 5.27
N GLY A 89 -5.89 -1.66 6.26
CA GLY A 89 -6.97 -0.66 6.23
C GLY A 89 -8.36 -1.23 5.92
N LYS A 90 -9.37 -0.37 5.98
CA LYS A 90 -10.78 -0.74 5.73
C LYS A 90 -11.00 -1.02 4.24
N ASN A 91 -11.78 -2.05 3.92
CA ASN A 91 -12.12 -2.48 2.55
C ASN A 91 -10.91 -2.94 1.71
N CYS A 92 -9.82 -3.36 2.36
CA CYS A 92 -8.64 -3.91 1.71
C CYS A 92 -8.58 -5.43 1.88
N ALA A 93 -8.15 -6.13 0.83
CA ALA A 93 -7.96 -7.57 0.83
C ALA A 93 -6.48 -7.90 0.51
N PRO A 94 -5.81 -8.74 1.32
CA PRO A 94 -6.30 -9.31 2.58
C PRO A 94 -6.39 -8.23 3.69
N PRO A 95 -7.28 -8.37 4.69
CA PRO A 95 -7.44 -7.38 5.76
C PRO A 95 -6.22 -7.31 6.71
N GLN A 96 -5.47 -8.41 6.76
CA GLN A 96 -4.24 -8.54 7.52
C GLN A 96 -3.14 -9.06 6.61
N TRP A 97 -1.92 -8.60 6.88
CA TRP A 97 -0.73 -9.06 6.20
C TRP A 97 0.28 -9.50 7.23
N ARG A 98 0.89 -10.66 7.01
CA ARG A 98 1.88 -11.25 7.90
C ARG A 98 3.18 -11.49 7.15
N TRP A 99 4.24 -10.84 7.59
CA TRP A 99 5.59 -11.21 7.18
C TRP A 99 6.18 -12.21 8.17
N LEU A 100 6.85 -13.20 7.61
CA LEU A 100 7.71 -14.11 8.34
C LEU A 100 9.16 -13.72 8.05
N ARG A 101 10.03 -14.00 9.02
CA ARG A 101 11.47 -13.87 8.86
C ARG A 101 12.05 -14.98 8.00
#